data_AF-A0A498NH24-F1
#
_entry.id   AF-A0A498NH24-F1
#
_cell.length_a   1.000
_cell.length_b   1.000
_cell.length_c   1.000
_cell.angle_alpha   90.00
_cell.angle_beta   90.00
_cell.angle_gamma   90.00
#
_symmetry.space_group_name_H-M   'P 1'
#
loop_
_entity.id
_entity.type
_entity.pdbx_description
1 polymer ?
#
loop_
_entity_poly.entity_id
_entity_poly.type
_entity_poly.pdbx_seq_one_letter_code
_entity_poly.pdbx_strand_id
1 'polypeptide(L)'
;MKILEYINTKYDNPATQELLDMTSFMDPRFKANYISSDKVSDIRTKVMSEIEATVLKEQSLSNQDHQGMGPTDVTLKKAKKSLGSFFKTSPAPSSMEPSHTVEVEQLNYVSHHRRSVVTAN
;
A
#
# COMPACT_ATOMS: atom_id res chain seq x y z
N MET A 1 28.05 -20.42 14.50
CA MET A 1 27.00 -19.78 15.34
C MET A 1 25.82 -20.74 15.42
N LYS A 2 25.60 -21.40 16.56
CA LYS A 2 24.63 -22.52 16.69
C LYS A 2 23.21 -22.19 16.26
N ILE A 3 22.79 -20.92 16.40
CA ILE A 3 21.46 -20.47 15.98
C ILE A 3 21.31 -20.41 14.46
N LEU A 4 22.33 -19.96 13.71
CA LEU A 4 22.25 -19.89 12.24
C LEU A 4 22.14 -21.29 11.63
N GLU A 5 22.91 -22.22 12.18
CA GLU A 5 22.85 -23.64 11.81
C GLU A 5 21.46 -24.24 12.07
N TYR A 6 20.84 -23.91 13.21
CA TYR A 6 19.48 -24.33 13.53
C TYR A 6 18.45 -23.76 12.55
N ILE A 7 18.53 -22.46 12.24
CA ILE A 7 17.60 -21.82 11.30
C ILE A 7 17.73 -22.46 9.92
N ASN A 8 18.96 -22.64 9.42
CA ASN A 8 19.16 -23.30 8.14
C ASN A 8 18.61 -24.72 8.17
N THR A 9 18.96 -25.54 9.16
CA THR A 9 18.45 -26.93 9.22
C THR A 9 16.94 -27.05 9.37
N LYS A 10 16.25 -26.10 10.02
CA LYS A 10 14.78 -26.15 10.19
C LYS A 10 14.01 -25.56 9.02
N TYR A 11 14.57 -24.61 8.29
CA TYR A 11 13.85 -23.84 7.29
C TYR A 11 14.41 -23.96 5.87
N ASP A 12 15.41 -24.80 5.62
CA ASP A 12 15.99 -25.06 4.27
C ASP A 12 15.07 -25.91 3.35
N ASN A 13 13.81 -26.11 3.72
CA ASN A 13 12.88 -26.79 2.82
C ASN A 13 12.39 -25.84 1.71
N PRO A 14 12.26 -26.32 0.45
CA PRO A 14 11.92 -25.45 -0.70
C PRO A 14 10.62 -24.66 -0.53
N ALA A 15 9.59 -25.28 0.05
CA ALA A 15 8.28 -24.63 0.25
C ALA A 15 8.37 -23.43 1.20
N THR A 16 9.18 -23.55 2.26
CA THR A 16 9.42 -22.43 3.19
C THR A 16 10.21 -21.32 2.53
N GLN A 17 11.25 -21.66 1.74
CA GLN A 17 12.04 -20.66 1.02
C GLN A 17 11.18 -19.87 0.03
N GLU A 18 10.32 -20.55 -0.73
CA GLU A 18 9.37 -19.91 -1.63
C GLU A 18 8.40 -18.96 -0.88
N LEU A 19 7.88 -19.38 0.27
CA LEU A 19 7.00 -18.56 1.09
C LEU A 19 7.72 -17.32 1.64
N LEU A 20 8.96 -17.48 2.12
CA LEU A 20 9.77 -16.36 2.62
C LEU A 20 10.11 -15.37 1.51
N ASP A 21 10.47 -15.87 0.34
CA ASP A 21 10.74 -15.07 -0.86
C ASP A 21 9.50 -14.23 -1.23
N MET A 22 8.32 -14.86 -1.29
CA MET A 22 7.06 -14.20 -1.63
C MET A 22 6.65 -13.14 -0.61
N THR A 23 6.65 -13.51 0.67
CA THR A 23 6.23 -12.62 1.76
C THR A 23 7.19 -11.44 1.94
N SER A 24 8.49 -11.67 1.77
CA SER A 24 9.49 -10.60 1.81
C SER A 24 9.30 -9.62 0.67
N PHE A 25 9.02 -10.12 -0.54
CA PHE A 25 8.79 -9.26 -1.71
C PHE A 25 7.60 -8.32 -1.51
N MET A 26 6.52 -8.82 -0.90
CA MET A 26 5.29 -8.07 -0.67
C MET A 26 5.37 -7.10 0.52
N ASP A 27 6.29 -7.31 1.46
CA ASP A 27 6.48 -6.43 2.61
C ASP A 27 7.44 -5.27 2.26
N PRO A 28 6.98 -4.00 2.28
CA PRO A 28 7.80 -2.84 1.91
C PRO A 28 9.07 -2.66 2.74
N ARG A 29 9.15 -3.26 3.93
CA ARG A 29 10.33 -3.20 4.81
C ARG A 29 11.45 -4.10 4.30
N PHE A 30 11.11 -5.24 3.69
CA PHE A 30 12.08 -6.23 3.22
C PHE A 30 12.34 -6.10 1.72
N LYS A 31 11.29 -5.87 0.91
CA LYS A 31 11.36 -5.77 -0.55
C LYS A 31 12.10 -7.00 -1.12
N ALA A 32 12.98 -6.78 -2.09
CA ALA A 32 13.80 -7.81 -2.70
C ALA A 32 15.19 -7.98 -2.03
N ASN A 33 15.47 -7.32 -0.90
CA ASN A 33 16.83 -7.29 -0.34
C ASN A 33 17.32 -8.64 0.20
N TYR A 34 16.39 -9.56 0.49
CA TYR A 34 16.68 -10.88 1.07
C TYR A 34 16.35 -12.03 0.12
N ILE A 35 16.06 -11.70 -1.14
CA ILE A 35 15.71 -12.65 -2.19
C ILE A 35 16.89 -12.74 -3.15
N SER A 36 17.23 -13.95 -3.59
CA SER A 36 18.28 -14.13 -4.60
C SER A 36 17.93 -13.38 -5.89
N SER A 37 18.89 -12.65 -6.45
CA SER A 37 18.64 -11.73 -7.58
C SER A 37 18.07 -12.42 -8.83
N ASP A 38 18.43 -13.69 -9.03
CA ASP A 38 17.92 -14.57 -10.09
C ASP A 38 16.43 -14.86 -9.95
N LYS A 39 15.89 -14.86 -8.72
CA LYS A 39 14.48 -15.19 -8.44
C LYS A 39 13.54 -13.99 -8.44
N VAL A 40 14.06 -12.77 -8.31
CA VAL A 40 13.24 -11.56 -8.12
C VAL A 40 12.27 -11.34 -9.29
N SER A 41 12.70 -11.66 -10.52
CA SER A 41 11.84 -11.55 -11.70
C SER A 41 10.66 -12.52 -11.63
N ASP A 42 10.94 -13.78 -11.31
CA ASP A 42 9.94 -14.85 -11.27
C ASP A 42 8.91 -14.61 -10.15
N ILE A 43 9.38 -14.19 -8.98
CA ILE A 43 8.51 -13.84 -7.85
C ILE A 43 7.61 -12.66 -8.21
N ARG A 44 8.16 -11.60 -8.83
CA ARG A 44 7.34 -10.46 -9.29
C ARG A 44 6.24 -10.92 -10.24
N THR A 45 6.58 -11.71 -11.25
CA THR A 45 5.61 -12.23 -12.22
C THR A 45 4.52 -13.04 -11.53
N LYS A 46 4.89 -13.91 -10.59
CA LYS A 46 3.96 -14.73 -9.83
C LYS A 46 3.01 -13.88 -8.97
N VAL A 47 3.54 -12.90 -8.22
CA VAL A 47 2.73 -11.98 -7.40
C VAL A 47 1.73 -11.22 -8.26
N MET A 48 2.19 -10.66 -9.39
CA MET A 48 1.31 -9.90 -10.28
C MET A 48 0.18 -10.78 -10.84
N SER A 49 0.50 -11.99 -11.29
CA SER A 49 -0.51 -12.94 -11.78
C SER A 49 -1.53 -13.32 -10.71
N GLU A 50 -1.11 -13.48 -9.45
CA GLU A 50 -2.01 -13.82 -8.35
C GLU A 50 -2.91 -12.63 -8.00
N ILE A 51 -2.37 -11.41 -7.97
CA ILE A 51 -3.16 -10.18 -7.79
C ILE A 51 -4.19 -10.04 -8.91
N GLU A 52 -3.80 -10.20 -10.17
CA GLU A 52 -4.73 -10.14 -11.30
C GLU A 52 -5.85 -11.18 -11.19
N ALA A 53 -5.51 -12.42 -10.80
CA ALA A 53 -6.49 -13.48 -10.58
C ALA A 53 -7.47 -13.14 -9.44
N THR A 54 -6.98 -12.54 -8.34
CA THR A 54 -7.86 -12.09 -7.23
C THR A 54 -8.80 -10.98 -7.66
N VAL A 55 -8.33 -9.99 -8.43
CA VAL A 55 -9.16 -8.88 -8.94
C VAL A 55 -10.27 -9.40 -9.85
N LEU A 56 -9.97 -10.33 -10.76
CA LEU A 56 -10.99 -10.95 -11.62
C LEU A 56 -12.06 -11.71 -10.83
N LYS A 57 -11.64 -12.42 -9.77
CA LYS A 57 -12.56 -13.14 -8.89
C LYS A 57 -13.48 -12.19 -8.11
N GLU A 58 -12.95 -11.08 -7.60
CA GLU A 58 -13.75 -10.06 -6.88
C GLU A 58 -14.76 -9.37 -7.80
N GLN A 59 -14.38 -9.09 -9.06
CA GLN A 59 -15.31 -8.55 -10.06
C GLN A 59 -16.44 -9.53 -10.41
N SER A 60 -16.15 -10.83 -10.47
CA SER A 60 -17.18 -11.85 -10.72
C SER A 60 -18.18 -11.97 -9.57
N LEU A 61 -17.77 -11.71 -8.33
CA LEU A 61 -18.65 -11.74 -7.15
C LEU A 61 -19.48 -10.46 -7.04
N SER A 62 -18.90 -9.30 -7.37
CA SER A 62 -19.61 -8.01 -7.40
C SER A 62 -20.76 -7.97 -8.45
N ASN A 63 -20.72 -8.82 -9.46
CA ASN A 63 -21.75 -8.86 -10.52
C ASN A 63 -22.94 -9.79 -10.20
N GLN A 64 -22.91 -10.55 -9.09
CA GLN A 64 -24.02 -11.44 -8.70
C GLN A 64 -25.04 -10.81 -7.73
N ASP A 65 -24.78 -9.63 -7.16
CA ASP A 65 -25.68 -8.98 -6.18
C ASP A 65 -26.81 -8.11 -6.79
N HIS A 66 -27.11 -8.25 -8.09
CA HIS A 66 -28.13 -7.45 -8.76
C HIS A 66 -29.19 -8.26 -9.52
N GLN A 67 -29.53 -9.47 -9.07
CA GLN A 67 -30.77 -10.14 -9.52
C GLN A 67 -31.53 -10.73 -8.33
N GLY A 68 -32.42 -9.93 -7.74
CA GLY A 68 -33.35 -10.42 -6.73
C GLY A 68 -34.24 -9.33 -6.13
N MET A 69 -35.47 -9.25 -6.66
CA MET A 69 -36.69 -8.68 -6.04
C MET A 69 -37.06 -7.20 -6.31
N GLY A 70 -37.92 -7.03 -7.32
CA GLY A 70 -39.25 -6.37 -7.22
C GLY A 70 -39.36 -4.87 -6.85
N PRO A 71 -40.14 -4.07 -7.61
CA PRO A 71 -40.24 -2.63 -7.40
C PRO A 71 -41.16 -2.30 -6.23
N THR A 72 -40.66 -1.57 -5.23
CA THR A 72 -41.50 -0.71 -4.40
C THR A 72 -40.91 0.70 -4.37
N ASP A 73 -41.72 1.60 -4.92
CA ASP A 73 -41.60 3.04 -4.90
C ASP A 73 -41.46 3.55 -3.46
N VAL A 74 -40.36 4.27 -3.18
CA VAL A 74 -40.41 5.53 -2.42
C VAL A 74 -39.17 6.35 -2.73
N THR A 75 -39.43 7.44 -3.41
CA THR A 75 -38.48 8.49 -3.76
C THR A 75 -37.97 9.21 -2.51
N LEU A 76 -36.72 8.98 -2.10
CA LEU A 76 -35.92 9.95 -1.35
C LEU A 76 -34.52 10.02 -1.96
N LYS A 77 -34.37 10.93 -2.93
CA LYS A 77 -33.11 11.26 -3.59
C LYS A 77 -32.15 11.87 -2.57
N LYS A 78 -31.42 11.04 -1.81
CA LYS A 78 -30.22 11.50 -1.10
C LYS A 78 -29.18 11.86 -2.15
N ALA A 79 -28.86 13.13 -2.28
CA ALA A 79 -27.80 13.59 -3.17
C ALA A 79 -26.48 12.91 -2.77
N LYS A 80 -25.96 12.04 -3.65
CA LYS A 80 -24.62 11.47 -3.50
C LYS A 80 -23.62 12.61 -3.66
N LYS A 81 -23.12 13.12 -2.55
CA LYS A 81 -22.01 14.06 -2.51
C LYS A 81 -20.79 13.29 -3.03
N SER A 82 -20.42 13.48 -4.29
CA SER A 82 -19.22 12.86 -4.84
C SER A 82 -17.98 13.51 -4.22
N LEU A 83 -16.96 12.71 -3.92
CA LEU A 83 -15.60 13.18 -3.56
C LEU A 83 -15.04 14.19 -4.58
N GLY A 84 -15.52 14.15 -5.83
CA GLY A 84 -15.18 15.14 -6.86
C GLY A 84 -15.51 16.59 -6.48
N SER A 85 -16.41 16.84 -5.52
CA SER A 85 -16.73 18.19 -5.06
C SER A 85 -15.56 18.90 -4.38
N PHE A 86 -14.60 18.16 -3.81
CA PHE A 86 -13.44 18.76 -3.12
C PHE A 86 -12.41 19.33 -4.11
N PHE A 87 -12.43 18.89 -5.36
CA PHE A 87 -11.47 19.31 -6.39
C PHE A 87 -11.99 20.43 -7.30
N LYS A 88 -13.15 21.02 -6.98
CA LYS A 88 -13.66 22.15 -7.77
C LYS A 88 -12.82 23.39 -7.46
N THR A 89 -11.89 23.65 -8.36
CA THR A 89 -10.89 24.71 -8.32
C THR A 89 -11.55 26.09 -8.30
N SER A 90 -11.23 26.88 -7.27
CA SER A 90 -11.42 28.33 -7.31
C SER A 90 -10.37 28.93 -8.26
N PRO A 91 -10.69 29.97 -9.05
CA PRO A 91 -9.66 30.68 -9.81
C PRO A 91 -8.68 31.31 -8.81
N ALA A 92 -7.40 30.95 -8.96
CA ALA A 92 -6.30 31.41 -8.15
C ALA A 92 -6.08 32.92 -8.28
N PRO A 93 -5.67 33.60 -7.21
CA PRO A 93 -4.68 34.66 -7.29
C PRO A 93 -3.29 34.08 -6.97
N SER A 94 -2.37 34.27 -7.91
CA SER A 94 -0.92 34.29 -7.73
C SER A 94 -0.22 33.03 -7.21
N SER A 95 0.40 32.33 -8.16
CA SER A 95 1.77 31.78 -8.08
C SER A 95 2.42 31.81 -6.69
N MET A 96 2.36 30.68 -5.99
CA MET A 96 3.47 30.18 -5.16
C MET A 96 3.49 28.66 -5.30
N GLU A 97 4.62 28.15 -5.78
CA GLU A 97 4.92 26.75 -6.05
C GLU A 97 4.64 25.88 -4.80
N PRO A 98 3.81 24.81 -4.90
CA PRO A 98 3.48 23.94 -3.76
C PRO A 98 4.70 23.22 -3.16
N SER A 99 5.81 23.16 -3.90
CA SER A 99 7.06 22.56 -3.45
C SER A 99 7.68 23.31 -2.26
N HIS A 100 7.57 24.64 -2.20
CA HIS A 100 8.20 25.41 -1.12
C HIS A 100 7.45 25.29 0.22
N THR A 101 6.13 25.17 0.21
CA THR A 101 5.35 25.05 1.45
C THR A 101 5.64 23.74 2.19
N VAL A 102 5.77 22.64 1.44
CA VAL A 102 6.03 21.30 2.01
C VAL A 102 7.43 21.21 2.60
N GLU A 103 8.45 21.75 1.92
CA GLU A 103 9.83 21.73 2.46
C GLU A 103 9.99 22.59 3.71
N VAL A 104 9.32 23.76 3.76
CA VAL A 104 9.36 24.64 4.92
C VAL A 104 8.70 23.97 6.14
N GLU A 105 7.60 23.24 5.94
CA GLU A 105 6.93 22.52 7.03
C GLU A 105 7.77 21.33 7.54
N GLN A 106 8.42 20.58 6.64
CA GLN A 106 9.35 19.51 7.01
C GLN A 106 10.57 20.04 7.79
N LEU A 107 11.17 21.14 7.35
CA LEU A 107 12.28 21.80 8.04
C LEU A 107 11.86 22.30 9.43
N ASN A 108 10.63 22.79 9.58
CA ASN A 108 10.11 23.26 10.85
C ASN A 108 9.87 22.10 11.83
N TYR A 109 9.34 20.96 11.35
CA TYR A 109 9.14 19.75 12.14
C TYR A 109 10.48 19.19 12.68
N VAL A 110 11.49 19.08 11.81
CA VAL A 110 12.83 18.60 12.20
C VAL A 110 13.51 19.57 13.17
N SER A 111 13.33 20.88 12.98
CA SER A 111 13.92 21.91 13.85
C SER A 111 13.31 21.95 15.26
N HIS A 112 12.00 21.70 15.38
CA HIS A 112 11.34 21.60 16.68
C HIS A 112 11.76 20.33 17.43
N HIS A 113 11.93 19.20 16.71
CA HIS A 113 12.35 17.94 17.34
C HIS A 113 13.79 17.98 17.85
N ARG A 114 14.71 18.69 17.17
CA ARG A 114 16.11 18.84 17.61
C ARG A 114 16.29 19.76 18.82
N ARG A 115 15.32 20.62 19.16
CA ARG A 115 15.35 21.45 20.37
C ARG A 115 14.90 20.70 21.63
N SER A 116 14.13 19.61 21.47
CA SER A 116 13.66 18.80 22.60
C SER A 116 14.78 17.94 23.24
N VAL A 117 15.81 17.56 22.46
CA VAL A 117 16.89 16.68 22.90
C VAL A 117 18.13 17.39 23.48
N VAL A 118 18.13 18.73 23.57
CA VAL A 118 19.30 19.51 24.07
C VAL A 118 19.05 20.18 25.43
N THR A 119 17.88 19.99 26.06
CA THR A 119 17.61 20.55 27.41
C THR A 119 17.20 19.49 28.42
N ALA A 120 17.98 18.40 28.48
CA ALA A 120 17.97 17.46 29.59
C ALA A 120 19.40 16.98 29.85
N ASN A 121 20.23 17.88 30.39
CA ASN A 121 21.42 17.58 31.18
C ASN A 121 21.57 18.67 32.23
#